data_AF-A0A9D6VVG6-F1
#
_entry.id   AF-A0A9D6VVG6-F1
#
_cell.length_a   1.000
_cell.length_b   1.000
_cell.length_c   1.000
_cell.angle_alpha   90.00
_cell.angle_beta   90.00
_cell.angle_gamma   90.00
#
_symmetry.space_group_name_H-M   'P 1'
#
loop_
_entity.id
_entity.type
_entity.pdbx_description
1 polymer ?
#
loop_
_entity_poly.entity_id
_entity_poly.type
_entity_poly.pdbx_seq_one_letter_code
_entity_poly.pdbx_strand_id
1 'polypeptide(L)' 'LMWRAVNDDGTLTYSFVESLERMYPFYFVRFLGGVVFLSGMLIMAYNVIKTVSGQRAVEAPIPQAA' A
#
# COMPACT_ATOMS: atom_id res chain seq x y z
N LEU A 1 13.58 20.55 -2.92
CA LEU A 1 12.94 20.78 -4.24
C LEU A 1 14.05 20.80 -5.30
N MET A 2 14.50 19.64 -5.80
CA MET A 2 15.66 19.58 -6.72
C MET A 2 15.39 20.23 -8.08
N TRP A 3 14.17 20.09 -8.61
CA TRP A 3 13.70 20.75 -9.84
C TRP A 3 13.60 22.29 -9.80
N ARG A 4 13.83 22.90 -8.63
CA ARG A 4 13.80 24.36 -8.39
C ARG A 4 15.06 24.84 -7.67
N ALA A 5 16.06 23.97 -7.55
CA ALA A 5 17.33 24.33 -6.92
C ALA A 5 18.14 25.14 -7.94
N VAL A 6 18.55 26.33 -7.50
CA VAL A 6 19.30 27.29 -8.31
C VAL A 6 20.57 27.64 -7.54
N ASN A 7 21.69 27.68 -8.25
CA ASN A 7 22.99 28.10 -7.71
C ASN A 7 23.04 29.62 -7.56
N ASP A 8 24.06 30.14 -6.87
CA ASP A 8 24.23 31.59 -6.67
C ASP A 8 24.41 32.38 -7.98
N ASP A 9 24.74 31.70 -9.08
CA ASP A 9 24.89 32.24 -10.43
C ASP A 9 23.60 32.19 -11.28
N GLY A 10 22.49 31.69 -10.73
CA GLY A 10 21.20 31.59 -11.43
C GLY A 10 21.02 30.32 -12.28
N THR A 11 22.00 29.43 -12.33
CA THR A 11 21.90 28.14 -13.05
C THR A 11 21.17 27.08 -12.22
N LEU A 12 20.60 26.07 -12.88
CA LEU A 12 19.96 24.94 -12.19
C LEU A 12 21.02 24.05 -11.52
N THR A 13 20.87 23.78 -10.23
CA THR A 13 21.81 22.97 -9.45
C THR A 13 21.82 21.50 -9.85
N TYR A 14 20.66 20.95 -10.24
CA TYR A 14 20.49 19.53 -10.54
C TYR A 14 19.89 19.35 -11.94
N SER A 15 20.41 18.37 -12.67
CA SER A 15 19.75 17.93 -13.90
C SER A 15 18.48 17.11 -13.60
N PHE A 16 17.61 16.96 -14.60
CA PHE A 16 16.43 16.11 -14.48
C PHE A 16 16.80 14.65 -14.22
N VAL A 17 17.83 14.14 -14.90
CA VAL A 17 18.31 12.75 -14.73
C VAL A 17 18.84 12.53 -13.32
N GLU A 18 19.62 13.47 -12.78
CA GLU A 18 20.13 13.35 -11.41
C GLU A 18 18.99 13.33 -10.37
N SER A 19 17.97 14.17 -10.59
CA SER A 19 16.77 14.16 -9.75
C SER A 19 16.04 12.81 -9.82
N LEU A 20 15.97 12.18 -10.99
CA LEU A 20 15.37 10.85 -11.16
C LEU A 20 16.19 9.76 -10.46
N GLU A 21 17.52 9.79 -10.60
CA GLU A 21 18.40 8.80 -10.00
C GLU A 21 18.30 8.79 -8.47
N ARG A 22 18.20 9.98 -7.87
CA ARG A 22 17.98 10.15 -6.42
C ARG A 22 16.65 9.56 -5.95
N MET A 23 15.66 9.42 -6.84
CA MET A 23 14.32 8.91 -6.52
C MET A 23 14.20 7.38 -6.54
N TYR A 24 15.11 6.66 -7.21
CA TYR A 24 15.09 5.19 -7.27
C TYR A 24 14.96 4.47 -5.91
N PRO A 25 15.74 4.82 -4.87
CA PRO A 25 15.60 4.14 -3.57
C PRO A 25 14.19 4.32 -2.97
N PHE A 26 13.56 5.47 -3.16
CA PHE A 26 12.19 5.70 -2.68
C PHE A 26 11.15 4.89 -3.44
N TYR A 27 11.32 4.73 -4.76
CA TYR A 27 10.45 3.84 -5.54
C TYR A 27 10.58 2.38 -5.10
N PHE A 28 11.80 1.95 -4.76
CA PHE A 28 12.03 0.61 -4.23
C PHE A 28 11.36 0.40 -2.86
N VAL A 29 11.53 1.35 -1.93
CA VAL A 29 10.85 1.29 -0.62
C VAL A 29 9.33 1.28 -0.80
N ARG A 30 8.79 2.09 -1.71
CA ARG A 30 7.36 2.11 -2.01
C ARG A 30 6.87 0.78 -2.57
N PHE A 31 7.64 0.16 -3.46
CA PHE A 31 7.34 -1.17 -3.98
C PHE A 31 7.33 -2.21 -2.84
N LEU A 32 8.35 -2.22 -1.98
CA LEU A 32 8.43 -3.13 -0.84
C LEU A 32 7.24 -2.95 0.11
N GLY A 33 6.88 -1.71 0.44
CA GLY A 33 5.69 -1.41 1.25
C GLY A 33 4.41 -1.92 0.60
N GLY A 34 4.28 -1.77 -0.72
CA GLY A 34 3.17 -2.31 -1.50
C GLY A 34 3.10 -3.84 -1.45
N VAL A 35 4.24 -4.53 -1.54
CA VAL A 35 4.32 -5.99 -1.43
C VAL A 35 3.87 -6.47 -0.05
N VAL A 36 4.32 -5.81 1.03
CA VAL A 36 3.89 -6.14 2.40
C VAL A 36 2.38 -5.96 2.55
N PHE A 37 1.83 -4.83 2.10
CA PHE A 37 0.39 -4.58 2.15
C PHE A 37 -0.41 -5.62 1.34
N LEU A 38 -0.01 -5.89 0.10
CA LEU A 38 -0.67 -6.88 -0.75
C LEU A 38 -0.62 -8.28 -0.13
N SER A 39 0.51 -8.67 0.47
CA SER A 39 0.62 -9.95 1.19
C SER A 39 -0.39 -10.06 2.34
N GLY A 40 -0.59 -8.97 3.10
CA GLY A 40 -1.61 -8.90 4.15
C GLY A 40 -3.03 -9.05 3.59
N MET A 41 -3.32 -8.44 2.44
CA MET A 41 -4.62 -8.60 1.76
C MET A 41 -4.87 -10.05 1.31
N LEU A 42 -3.83 -10.75 0.83
CA LEU A 42 -3.96 -12.16 0.45
C LEU A 42 -4.27 -13.05 1.66
N ILE A 43 -3.62 -12.80 2.81
CA ILE A 43 -3.91 -13.50 4.06
C ILE A 43 -5.35 -13.23 4.50
N MET A 44 -5.80 -11.97 4.43
CA MET A 44 -7.18 -11.59 4.74
C MET A 44 -8.18 -12.31 3.83
N ALA A 45 -7.94 -12.33 2.51
CA ALA A 45 -8.77 -13.04 1.56
C ALA A 45 -8.87 -14.54 1.88
N TYR A 46 -7.75 -15.18 2.20
CA TYR A 46 -7.74 -16.58 2.64
C TYR A 46 -8.58 -16.80 3.91
N ASN A 47 -8.42 -15.95 4.93
CA ASN A 47 -9.18 -16.06 6.18
C ASN A 47 -10.68 -15.89 5.96
N VAL A 48 -11.08 -14.94 5.10
CA VAL A 48 -12.49 -14.73 4.74
C VAL A 48 -13.05 -15.94 4.02
N ILE A 49 -12.35 -16.46 3.00
CA ILE A 49 -12.77 -17.65 2.28
C ILE A 49 -12.94 -18.82 3.24
N LYS A 50 -12.00 -19.04 4.15
CA LYS A 50 -12.08 -20.10 5.15
C LYS A 50 -13.23 -19.90 6.14
N THR A 51 -13.58 -18.67 6.48
CA THR A 51 -14.69 -18.34 7.40
C THR A 51 -16.04 -18.56 6.74
N VAL A 52 -16.17 -18.16 5.47
CA VAL A 52 -17.43 -18.29 4.72
C VAL A 52 -17.63 -19.72 4.23
N SER A 53 -16.55 -20.43 3.87
CA SER A 53 -16.63 -21.81 3.38
C SER A 53 -16.81 -22.79 4.53
N GLY A 54 -17.98 -23.40 4.63
CA GLY A 54 -18.24 -24.51 5.56
C GLY A 54 -19.23 -24.19 6.69
N GLN A 55 -19.78 -22.98 6.75
CA GLN A 55 -20.86 -22.67 7.68
C GLN A 55 -22.23 -22.92 7.04
N ARG A 56 -23.05 -23.77 7.68
CA ARG A 56 -24.49 -23.84 7.42
C ARG A 56 -25.15 -22.72 8.21
N ALA A 57 -26.12 -22.03 7.60
CA ALA A 57 -26.96 -21.08 8.31
C ALA A 57 -27.57 -21.79 9.52
N VAL A 58 -27.29 -21.30 10.73
CA VAL A 58 -27.90 -21.79 11.96
C VAL A 58 -29.20 -21.02 12.12
N GLU A 59 -30.34 -21.73 12.19
CA GLU A 59 -31.59 -21.11 12.62
C GLU A 59 -31.45 -20.71 14.09
N ALA A 60 -31.22 -19.42 14.32
CA ALA A 60 -31.22 -18.87 15.67
C ALA A 60 -32.66 -18.79 16.17
N PRO A 61 -32.98 -19.32 17.37
CA PRO A 61 -34.30 -19.15 17.96
C PRO A 61 -34.60 -17.66 18.11
N ILE A 62 -35.72 -17.20 17.56
CA ILE A 62 -36.18 -15.82 17.74
C ILE A 62 -36.62 -15.69 19.22
N PRO A 63 -35.98 -14.84 20.04
CA PRO A 63 -36.45 -14.59 21.39
C PRO A 63 -37.85 -13.99 21.29
N GLN A 64 -38.85 -14.69 21.82
CA GLN A 64 -40.19 -14.12 21.93
C GLN A 64 -40.13 -12.97 22.94
N ALA A 65 -40.54 -11.78 22.50
CA ALA A 65 -40.71 -10.64 23.39
C ALA A 65 -41.76 -11.00 24.45
N ALA A 66 -41.42 -10.75 25.72
CA ALA A 66 -42.30 -10.98 26.87
C ALA A 66 -43.50 -10.02 26.87
#